data_AF-A0A076H4W6-F1
#
_entry.id   AF-A0A076H4W6-F1
#
_cell.length_a   1.000
_cell.length_b   1.000
_cell.length_c   1.000
_cell.angle_alpha   90.00
_cell.angle_beta   90.00
_cell.angle_gamma   90.00
#
_symmetry.space_group_name_H-M   'P 1'
#
loop_
_entity.id
_entity.type
_entity.pdbx_description
1 polymer ?
#
loop_
_entity_poly.entity_id
_entity_poly.type
_entity_poly.pdbx_seq_one_letter_code
_entity_poly.pdbx_strand_id
1 'polypeptide(L)'
;MPARVLEGWSVWWWIVRIVFASVANNKAAKKRIEVAERNRVRNRTYKSSLRTLMKRCFLACDAYSEKPGDAAKASVQSSMNAAFSKIDKAVKVGVLHRNNGANQKSRLSAAVRRVLEPST
;
A
#
# COMPACT_ATOMS: atom_id res chain seq x y z
N MET A 1 59.44 14.35 -2.78
CA MET A 1 58.68 14.49 -1.52
C MET A 1 57.48 15.42 -1.77
N PRO A 2 56.28 15.11 -1.24
CA PRO A 2 55.01 15.28 -1.94
C PRO A 2 54.09 16.38 -1.36
N ALA A 3 52.92 16.55 -2.00
CA ALA A 3 51.63 17.04 -1.49
C ALA A 3 51.12 18.41 -2.00
N ARG A 4 50.25 18.36 -3.01
CA ARG A 4 49.07 19.25 -3.07
C ARG A 4 47.90 18.51 -3.73
N VAL A 5 47.33 17.57 -2.98
CA VAL A 5 46.00 17.01 -3.21
C VAL A 5 45.02 17.87 -2.41
N LEU A 6 43.77 17.98 -2.89
CA LEU A 6 42.55 18.47 -2.20
C LEU A 6 41.95 19.80 -2.69
N GLU A 7 41.42 19.83 -3.93
CA GLU A 7 40.25 20.67 -4.29
C GLU A 7 39.25 19.90 -5.19
N GLY A 8 39.13 18.58 -4.99
CA GLY A 8 38.23 17.73 -5.77
C GLY A 8 36.80 17.61 -5.22
N TRP A 9 36.50 18.23 -4.07
CA TRP A 9 35.23 18.02 -3.36
C TRP A 9 34.28 19.21 -3.45
N SER A 10 34.77 20.41 -3.74
CA SER A 10 33.98 21.65 -3.80
C SER A 10 33.10 21.73 -5.04
N VAL A 11 33.62 21.32 -6.21
CA VAL A 11 32.90 21.34 -7.50
C VAL A 11 31.82 20.26 -7.55
N TRP A 12 32.11 19.07 -7.00
CA TRP A 12 31.14 17.98 -6.94
C TRP A 12 29.99 18.29 -5.98
N TRP A 13 30.26 18.97 -4.85
CA TRP A 13 29.22 19.50 -3.97
C TRP A 13 28.42 20.65 -4.60
N TRP A 14 29.07 21.49 -5.42
CA TRP A 14 28.39 22.57 -6.17
C TRP A 14 27.41 22.02 -7.22
N ILE A 15 27.80 20.97 -7.95
CA ILE A 15 26.93 20.30 -8.92
C ILE A 15 25.74 19.63 -8.22
N VAL A 16 25.97 18.93 -7.11
CA VAL A 16 24.90 18.29 -6.32
C VAL A 16 23.92 19.33 -5.74
N ARG A 17 24.41 20.52 -5.36
CA ARG A 17 23.57 21.60 -4.82
C ARG A 17 22.75 22.34 -5.89
N ILE A 18 23.23 22.42 -7.13
CA ILE A 18 22.49 23.00 -8.27
C ILE A 18 21.31 22.12 -8.70
N VAL A 19 21.48 20.79 -8.66
CA VAL A 19 20.45 19.85 -9.14
C VAL A 19 19.17 19.87 -8.28
N PHE A 20 19.25 20.28 -7.01
CA PHE A 20 18.08 20.27 -6.11
C PHE A 20 17.17 21.50 -6.22
N ALA A 21 17.60 22.59 -6.88
CA ALA A 21 16.88 23.87 -6.90
C ALA A 21 16.05 24.15 -8.17
N SER A 22 16.04 23.27 -9.17
CA SER A 22 15.43 23.57 -10.49
C SER A 22 14.51 22.45 -11.01
N VAL A 23 13.44 22.10 -10.31
CA VAL A 23 12.49 21.05 -10.78
C VAL A 23 11.09 21.57 -11.12
N ALA A 24 10.80 22.86 -10.93
CA ALA A 24 9.50 23.43 -11.31
C ALA A 24 9.58 24.86 -11.83
N ASN A 25 10.19 25.06 -13.01
CA ASN A 25 10.27 26.37 -13.67
C ASN A 25 8.97 26.75 -14.42
N ASN A 26 8.08 25.78 -14.70
CA ASN A 26 6.85 25.99 -15.46
C ASN A 26 5.62 25.92 -14.55
N LYS A 27 4.66 26.86 -14.70
CA LYS A 27 3.36 26.88 -13.98
C LYS A 27 2.61 25.54 -14.08
N ALA A 28 2.71 24.85 -15.21
CA ALA A 28 2.14 23.51 -15.39
C ALA A 28 2.82 22.44 -14.52
N ALA A 29 4.15 22.51 -14.34
CA ALA A 29 4.90 21.58 -13.50
C ALA A 29 4.53 21.73 -12.01
N LYS A 30 4.44 22.98 -11.52
CA LYS A 30 3.99 23.27 -10.15
C LYS A 30 2.59 22.69 -9.87
N LYS A 31 1.65 22.91 -10.80
CA LYS A 31 0.29 22.34 -10.70
C LYS A 31 0.29 20.81 -10.66
N ARG A 32 1.13 20.14 -11.47
CA ARG A 32 1.25 18.68 -11.45
C ARG A 32 1.75 18.16 -10.11
N ILE A 33 2.72 18.84 -9.48
CA ILE A 33 3.25 18.49 -8.16
C ILE A 33 2.15 18.60 -7.09
N GLU A 34 1.39 19.70 -7.07
CA GLU A 34 0.30 19.90 -6.11
C GLU A 34 -0.81 18.84 -6.25
N VAL A 35 -1.19 18.50 -7.49
CA VAL A 35 -2.18 17.45 -7.77
C VAL A 35 -1.64 16.08 -7.38
N ALA A 36 -0.37 15.79 -7.67
CA ALA A 36 0.27 14.53 -7.31
C ALA A 36 0.32 14.34 -5.79
N GLU A 37 0.70 15.37 -5.02
CA GLU A 37 0.74 15.29 -3.56
C GLU A 37 -0.66 15.09 -2.96
N ARG A 38 -1.68 15.80 -3.46
CA ARG A 38 -3.07 15.60 -3.04
C ARG A 38 -3.55 14.17 -3.29
N ASN A 39 -3.24 13.62 -4.48
CA ASN A 39 -3.61 12.25 -4.83
C ASN A 39 -2.80 11.22 -4.03
N ARG A 40 -1.52 11.49 -3.76
CA ARG A 40 -0.65 10.65 -2.94
C ARG A 40 -1.19 10.49 -1.52
N VAL A 41 -1.59 11.58 -0.86
CA VAL A 41 -2.14 11.55 0.50
C VAL A 41 -3.43 10.72 0.53
N ARG A 42 -4.36 10.96 -0.40
CA ARG A 42 -5.60 10.17 -0.52
C ARG A 42 -5.29 8.68 -0.73
N ASN A 43 -4.48 8.36 -1.73
CA ASN A 43 -4.13 6.98 -2.07
C ASN A 43 -3.41 6.26 -0.94
N ARG A 44 -2.57 6.98 -0.17
CA ARG A 44 -1.89 6.44 1.01
C ARG A 44 -2.90 5.93 2.03
N THR A 45 -3.90 6.74 2.39
CA THR A 45 -4.91 6.38 3.40
C THR A 45 -5.72 5.15 2.99
N TYR A 46 -6.18 5.09 1.74
CA TYR A 46 -6.90 3.91 1.24
C TYR A 46 -6.02 2.65 1.25
N LYS A 47 -4.78 2.76 0.77
CA LYS A 47 -3.83 1.64 0.74
C LYS A 47 -3.48 1.15 2.15
N SER A 48 -3.28 2.04 3.11
CA SER A 48 -3.01 1.64 4.50
C SER A 48 -4.21 0.94 5.13
N SER A 49 -5.43 1.49 5.00
CA SER A 49 -6.63 0.84 5.55
C SER A 49 -6.85 -0.56 4.96
N LEU A 50 -6.65 -0.74 3.65
CA LEU A 50 -6.76 -2.04 3.00
C LEU A 50 -5.75 -3.05 3.58
N ARG A 51 -4.47 -2.66 3.67
CA ARG A 51 -3.43 -3.53 4.24
C ARG A 51 -3.75 -3.93 5.67
N THR A 52 -4.27 -3.01 6.48
CA THR A 52 -4.67 -3.29 7.86
C THR A 52 -5.83 -4.28 7.91
N LEU A 53 -6.89 -4.09 7.11
CA LEU A 53 -8.04 -5.00 7.10
C LEU A 53 -7.66 -6.40 6.60
N MET A 54 -6.81 -6.49 5.58
CA MET A 54 -6.30 -7.78 5.10
C MET A 54 -5.50 -8.50 6.18
N LYS A 55 -4.60 -7.79 6.87
CA LYS A 55 -3.84 -8.36 8.00
C LYS A 55 -4.76 -8.87 9.11
N ARG A 56 -5.81 -8.10 9.47
CA ARG A 56 -6.80 -8.52 10.47
C ARG A 56 -7.52 -9.80 10.07
N CYS A 57 -7.87 -9.94 8.78
CA CYS A 57 -8.48 -11.17 8.26
C CYS A 57 -7.55 -12.38 8.41
N PHE A 58 -6.27 -12.25 8.04
CA PHE A 58 -5.30 -13.33 8.21
C PHE A 58 -5.08 -13.71 9.69
N LEU A 59 -4.94 -12.73 10.59
CA LEU A 59 -4.83 -12.99 12.02
C LEU A 59 -6.07 -13.71 12.58
N ALA A 60 -7.27 -13.38 12.08
CA ALA A 60 -8.49 -14.07 12.46
C ALA A 60 -8.53 -15.51 11.93
N CYS A 61 -8.00 -15.76 10.72
CA CYS A 61 -7.83 -17.11 10.18
C CYS A 61 -6.83 -17.93 10.99
N ASP A 62 -5.69 -17.36 11.38
CA ASP A 62 -4.67 -18.04 12.19
C ASP A 62 -5.24 -18.39 13.58
N ALA A 63 -5.95 -17.46 14.22
CA ALA A 63 -6.61 -17.70 15.50
C ALA A 63 -7.69 -18.80 15.42
N TYR A 64 -8.39 -18.91 14.29
CA TYR A 64 -9.36 -19.98 14.06
C TYR A 64 -8.68 -21.35 13.94
N SER A 65 -7.49 -21.43 13.32
CA SER A 65 -6.72 -22.67 13.24
C SER A 65 -6.28 -23.19 14.60
N GLU A 66 -6.01 -22.32 15.58
CA GLU A 66 -5.60 -22.72 16.93
C GLU A 66 -6.78 -23.16 17.81
N LYS A 67 -7.93 -22.49 17.70
CA LYS A 67 -9.14 -22.80 18.48
C LYS A 67 -10.39 -22.70 17.60
N PRO A 68 -10.86 -23.81 17.02
CA PRO A 68 -12.08 -23.80 16.24
C PRO A 68 -13.28 -23.52 17.14
N GLY A 69 -14.05 -22.49 16.81
CA GLY A 69 -15.28 -22.12 17.51
C GLY A 69 -16.18 -21.26 16.63
N ASP A 70 -17.50 -21.31 16.85
CA ASP A 70 -18.47 -20.59 16.01
C ASP A 70 -18.34 -19.07 16.11
N ALA A 71 -17.93 -18.56 17.27
CA ALA A 71 -17.59 -17.15 17.46
C ALA A 71 -16.39 -16.72 16.58
N ALA A 72 -15.40 -17.60 16.40
CA ALA A 72 -14.24 -17.33 15.57
C ALA A 72 -14.61 -17.36 14.06
N LYS A 73 -15.51 -18.26 13.63
CA LYS A 73 -16.08 -18.23 12.26
C LYS A 73 -16.78 -16.91 11.96
N ALA A 74 -17.61 -16.44 12.89
CA ALA A 74 -18.33 -15.17 12.74
C ALA A 74 -17.37 -13.97 12.65
N SER A 75 -16.29 -13.97 13.43
CA SER A 75 -15.23 -12.95 13.38
C SER A 75 -14.50 -12.93 12.04
N VAL A 76 -14.14 -14.11 11.50
CA VAL A 76 -13.52 -14.25 10.18
C VAL A 76 -14.45 -13.73 9.09
N GLN A 77 -15.72 -14.13 9.09
CA GLN A 77 -16.70 -13.70 8.10
C GLN A 77 -16.93 -12.18 8.14
N SER A 78 -17.04 -11.60 9.34
CA SER A 78 -17.18 -10.16 9.53
C SER A 78 -15.95 -9.40 9.02
N SER A 79 -14.75 -9.89 9.34
CA SER A 79 -13.49 -9.31 8.87
C SER A 79 -13.34 -9.39 7.35
N MET A 80 -13.77 -10.50 6.74
CA MET A 80 -13.78 -10.68 5.29
C MET A 80 -14.76 -9.71 4.62
N ASN A 81 -15.98 -9.56 5.14
CA ASN A 81 -16.98 -8.64 4.62
C ASN A 81 -16.50 -7.19 4.68
N ALA A 82 -15.87 -6.79 5.80
CA ALA A 82 -15.28 -5.46 5.97
C ALA A 82 -14.15 -5.21 4.95
N ALA A 83 -13.29 -6.20 4.72
CA ALA A 83 -12.22 -6.13 3.72
C ALA A 83 -12.77 -5.99 2.30
N PHE A 84 -13.76 -6.80 1.91
CA PHE A 84 -14.40 -6.73 0.59
C PHE A 84 -15.06 -5.38 0.34
N SER A 85 -15.84 -4.87 1.30
CA SER A 85 -16.47 -3.56 1.20
C SER A 85 -15.43 -2.46 0.93
N LYS A 86 -14.26 -2.54 1.57
CA LYS A 86 -13.22 -1.53 1.41
C LYS A 86 -12.44 -1.67 0.10
N ILE A 87 -12.21 -2.89 -0.38
CA ILE A 87 -11.62 -3.16 -1.70
C ILE A 87 -12.50 -2.55 -2.79
N ASP A 88 -13.82 -2.77 -2.74
CA ASP A 88 -14.73 -2.27 -3.76
C ASP A 88 -14.84 -0.75 -3.77
N LYS A 89 -14.85 -0.14 -2.58
CA LYS A 89 -14.76 1.33 -2.45
C LYS A 89 -13.45 1.86 -3.04
N ALA A 90 -12.34 1.16 -2.86
CA ALA A 90 -11.04 1.57 -3.42
C ALA A 90 -10.98 1.44 -4.95
N VAL A 91 -11.67 0.44 -5.52
CA VAL A 91 -11.83 0.29 -6.99
C VAL A 91 -12.71 1.40 -7.54
N LYS A 92 -13.85 1.70 -6.89
CA LYS A 92 -14.76 2.79 -7.30
C LYS A 92 -14.08 4.15 -7.30
N VAL A 93 -13.24 4.44 -6.31
CA VAL A 93 -12.49 5.70 -6.21
C VAL A 93 -11.29 5.73 -7.19
N GLY A 94 -10.92 4.59 -7.78
CA GLY A 94 -9.78 4.50 -8.73
C GLY A 94 -8.41 4.41 -8.06
N VAL A 95 -8.35 4.10 -6.76
CA VAL A 95 -7.08 3.88 -6.05
C VAL A 95 -6.45 2.55 -6.45
N LEU A 96 -7.29 1.54 -6.71
CA LEU A 96 -6.90 0.22 -7.23
C LEU A 96 -7.54 0.00 -8.59
N HIS A 97 -6.78 -0.63 -9.49
CA HIS A 97 -7.33 -1.17 -10.73
C HIS A 97 -8.25 -2.37 -10.46
N ARG A 98 -9.27 -2.56 -11.30
CA ARG A 98 -10.27 -3.64 -11.19
C ARG A 98 -9.63 -5.03 -11.04
N ASN A 99 -8.56 -5.32 -11.79
CA ASN A 99 -7.86 -6.62 -11.72
C ASN A 99 -7.13 -6.81 -10.38
N ASN A 100 -6.56 -5.74 -9.81
CA ASN A 100 -5.91 -5.82 -8.50
C ASN A 100 -6.95 -6.02 -7.40
N GLY A 101 -8.11 -5.37 -7.49
CA GLY A 101 -9.24 -5.61 -6.59
C GLY A 101 -9.72 -7.07 -6.65
N ALA A 102 -9.90 -7.63 -7.85
CA ALA A 102 -10.28 -9.02 -8.05
C ALA A 102 -9.24 -10.01 -7.50
N ASN A 103 -7.94 -9.76 -7.74
CA ASN A 103 -6.86 -10.59 -7.19
C ASN A 103 -6.86 -10.59 -5.65
N GLN A 104 -7.06 -9.42 -5.01
CA GLN A 104 -7.13 -9.34 -3.55
C GLN A 104 -8.33 -10.10 -2.98
N LYS A 105 -9.50 -10.03 -3.63
CA LYS A 105 -10.67 -10.82 -3.24
C LYS A 105 -10.39 -12.31 -3.32
N SER A 106 -9.85 -12.77 -4.45
CA SER A 106 -9.48 -14.18 -4.66
C SER A 106 -8.54 -14.69 -3.57
N ARG A 107 -7.51 -13.92 -3.21
CA ARG A 107 -6.56 -14.28 -2.14
C ARG A 107 -7.24 -14.47 -0.77
N LEU A 108 -8.14 -13.55 -0.40
CA LEU A 108 -8.86 -13.64 0.87
C LEU A 108 -9.82 -14.84 0.87
N SER A 109 -10.59 -15.02 -0.21
CA SER A 109 -11.50 -16.16 -0.35
C SER A 109 -10.75 -17.50 -0.30
N ALA A 110 -9.59 -17.61 -0.95
CA ALA A 110 -8.77 -18.83 -0.92
C ALA A 110 -8.24 -19.15 0.48
N ALA A 111 -7.82 -18.12 1.23
CA ALA A 111 -7.36 -18.29 2.61
C ALA A 111 -8.49 -18.74 3.54
N VAL A 112 -9.66 -18.11 3.44
CA VAL A 112 -10.84 -18.48 4.24
C VAL A 112 -11.34 -19.88 3.88
N ARG A 113 -11.40 -20.22 2.58
CA ARG A 113 -11.80 -21.56 2.13
C ARG A 113 -10.90 -22.64 2.71
N ARG A 114 -9.58 -22.47 2.65
CA ARG A 114 -8.61 -23.43 3.21
C ARG A 114 -8.86 -23.72 4.69
N VAL A 115 -9.31 -22.72 5.43
CA VAL A 115 -9.49 -22.79 6.88
C VAL A 115 -10.86 -23.35 7.27
N LEU A 116 -11.92 -23.01 6.52
CA LEU A 116 -13.29 -23.43 6.82
C LEU A 116 -13.66 -24.78 6.18
N GLU A 117 -13.14 -25.08 5.00
CA GLU A 117 -13.42 -26.32 4.27
C GLU A 117 -12.09 -26.99 3.85
N PRO A 118 -11.43 -27.72 4.77
CA PRO A 118 -10.17 -28.40 4.46
C PRO A 118 -10.34 -29.62 3.54
N SER A 119 -11.56 -30.01 3.20
CA SER A 119 -11.88 -31.24 2.48
C SER A 119 -12.59 -30.95 1.16
N THR A 120 -11.83 -30.66 0.11
CA THR A 120 -12.04 -31.11 -1.29
C THR A 120 -10.79 -30.80 -2.12
#